data_AF-A0AAQ0EW67-F1
#
_entry.id   AF-A0AAQ0EW67-F1
#
_cell.length_a   1.000
_cell.length_b   1.000
_cell.length_c   1.000
_cell.angle_alpha   90.00
_cell.angle_beta   90.00
_cell.angle_gamma   90.00
#
_symmetry.space_group_name_H-M   'P 1'
#
loop_
_entity.id
_entity.type
_entity.pdbx_description
1 polymer ?
#
loop_
_entity_poly.entity_id
_entity_poly.type
_entity_poly.pdbx_seq_one_letter_code
_entity_poly.pdbx_strand_id
1 'polypeptide(L)'
;MDAREILLHMKQAELQSELIVEAGQELDRAIKQLQDWSEDWDCQRRACEDMYDAVHLILIHTYQLSRIFWPAKCCGEQGLELCHRAMALRGEINLPDLNHALRNQALWRHADELDHSVRDNSNNAMRRYNAHHLTSFNQVVTWMDNEAMFCWLEPASKTFVFHTEEFNLAELLDAVHQVQQEIQHYLKKQHQPNLSLARPAFYQYQKQWAN
;
A
#
# COMPACT_ATOMS: atom_id res chain seq x y z
N MET A 1 -5.81 -23.94 0.94
CA MET A 1 -6.20 -22.75 1.73
C MET A 1 -7.71 -22.78 1.89
N ASP A 2 -8.23 -22.54 3.09
CA ASP A 2 -9.67 -22.50 3.29
C ASP A 2 -10.26 -21.13 2.87
N ALA A 3 -11.58 -21.07 2.63
CA ALA A 3 -12.24 -19.85 2.17
C ALA A 3 -12.20 -18.71 3.21
N ARG A 4 -12.07 -19.04 4.50
CA ARG A 4 -12.02 -18.06 5.59
C ARG A 4 -10.67 -17.34 5.61
N GLU A 5 -9.60 -18.08 5.39
CA GLU A 5 -8.23 -17.56 5.29
C GLU A 5 -8.07 -16.65 4.08
N ILE A 6 -8.63 -17.03 2.92
CA ILE A 6 -8.70 -16.17 1.74
C ILE A 6 -9.41 -14.86 2.08
N LEU A 7 -10.60 -14.93 2.69
CA LEU A 7 -11.38 -13.75 3.05
C LEU A 7 -10.63 -12.84 4.03
N LEU A 8 -9.93 -13.42 5.01
CA LEU A 8 -9.12 -12.67 5.97
C LEU A 8 -8.04 -11.85 5.27
N HIS A 9 -7.27 -12.48 4.38
CA HIS A 9 -6.18 -11.79 3.67
C HIS A 9 -6.69 -10.82 2.61
N MET A 10 -7.85 -11.07 1.99
CA MET A 10 -8.49 -10.11 1.10
C MET A 10 -8.94 -8.85 1.86
N LYS A 11 -9.51 -9.00 3.06
CA LYS A 11 -9.85 -7.84 3.92
C LYS A 11 -8.61 -7.11 4.42
N GLN A 12 -7.54 -7.84 4.72
CA GLN A 12 -6.26 -7.22 5.05
C GLN A 12 -5.72 -6.41 3.87
N ALA A 13 -5.77 -6.96 2.65
CA ALA A 13 -5.35 -6.26 1.44
C ALA A 13 -6.23 -5.04 1.12
N GLU A 14 -7.54 -5.12 1.37
CA GLU A 14 -8.47 -4.00 1.28
C GLU A 14 -8.04 -2.85 2.21
N LEU A 15 -7.82 -3.15 3.49
CA LEU A 15 -7.38 -2.17 4.47
C LEU A 15 -6.05 -1.51 4.07
N GLN A 16 -5.06 -2.29 3.62
CA GLN A 16 -3.79 -1.72 3.16
C GLN A 16 -4.01 -0.79 1.97
N SER A 17 -4.88 -1.16 1.03
CA SER A 17 -5.20 -0.33 -0.12
C SER A 17 -5.89 0.98 0.28
N GLU A 18 -6.80 0.94 1.27
CA GLU A 18 -7.46 2.13 1.81
C GLU A 18 -6.47 3.11 2.44
N LEU A 19 -5.54 2.61 3.27
CA LEU A 19 -4.51 3.43 3.91
C LEU A 19 -3.58 4.09 2.88
N ILE A 20 -3.23 3.37 1.81
CA ILE A 20 -2.41 3.93 0.71
C ILE A 20 -3.17 5.04 -0.02
N VAL A 21 -4.46 4.85 -0.31
CA VAL A 21 -5.28 5.86 -0.98
C VAL A 21 -5.45 7.11 -0.12
N GLU A 22 -5.65 6.95 1.19
CA GLU A 22 -5.71 8.08 2.13
C GLU A 22 -4.39 8.85 2.18
N ALA A 23 -3.25 8.14 2.28
CA ALA A 23 -1.93 8.76 2.23
C ALA A 23 -1.67 9.47 0.89
N GLY A 24 -2.17 8.93 -0.23
CA GLY A 24 -2.14 9.61 -1.53
C GLY A 24 -2.90 10.95 -1.54
N GLN A 25 -4.05 11.01 -0.88
CA GLN A 25 -4.83 12.24 -0.73
C GLN A 25 -4.15 13.24 0.21
N GLU A 26 -3.49 12.76 1.27
CA GLU A 26 -2.65 13.58 2.15
C GLU A 26 -1.50 14.21 1.39
N LEU A 27 -0.79 13.42 0.57
CA LEU A 27 0.28 13.91 -0.30
C LEU A 27 -0.22 15.03 -1.23
N ASP A 28 -1.36 14.81 -1.91
CA ASP A 28 -1.93 15.82 -2.79
C ASP A 28 -2.31 17.12 -2.06
N ARG A 29 -2.84 16.99 -0.84
CA ARG A 29 -3.15 18.16 0.01
C ARG A 29 -1.89 18.92 0.42
N ALA A 30 -0.84 18.21 0.84
CA ALA A 30 0.40 18.82 1.28
C ALA A 30 1.15 19.51 0.12
N ILE A 31 1.17 18.90 -1.07
CA ILE A 31 1.71 19.52 -2.29
C ILE A 31 0.96 20.80 -2.63
N LYS A 32 -0.38 20.77 -2.56
CA LYS A 32 -1.20 21.96 -2.81
C LYS A 32 -0.95 23.07 -1.79
N GLN A 33 -0.90 22.73 -0.50
CA GLN A 33 -0.61 23.69 0.56
C GLN A 33 0.73 24.40 0.35
N LEU A 34 1.74 23.66 -0.09
CA LEU A 34 3.04 24.24 -0.39
C LEU A 34 2.97 25.24 -1.56
N GLN A 35 2.21 24.93 -2.61
CA GLN A 35 2.00 25.83 -3.74
C GLN A 35 1.24 27.10 -3.31
N ASP A 36 0.25 26.95 -2.43
CA ASP A 36 -0.58 28.05 -1.93
C ASP A 36 0.16 28.96 -0.92
N TRP A 37 1.17 28.44 -0.20
CA TRP A 37 1.91 29.14 0.86
C TRP A 37 3.36 29.45 0.50
N SER A 38 3.63 29.81 -0.75
CA SER A 38 5.00 30.04 -1.26
C SER A 38 5.80 31.17 -0.56
N GLU A 39 5.20 31.95 0.35
CA GLU A 39 5.85 33.07 1.04
C GLU A 39 5.99 32.89 2.57
N ASP A 40 5.34 31.88 3.17
CA ASP A 40 5.39 31.62 4.62
C ASP A 40 6.25 30.39 4.93
N TRP A 41 7.45 30.64 5.48
CA TRP A 41 8.43 29.61 5.79
C TRP A 41 7.96 28.54 6.78
N ASP A 42 7.17 28.91 7.80
CA ASP A 42 6.68 27.94 8.79
C ASP A 42 5.62 27.02 8.18
N CYS A 43 4.76 27.59 7.34
CA CYS A 43 3.78 26.84 6.55
C CYS A 43 4.44 25.91 5.52
N GLN A 44 5.48 26.36 4.84
CA GLN A 44 6.24 25.54 3.89
C GLN A 44 6.91 24.36 4.56
N ARG A 45 7.53 24.59 5.73
CA ARG A 45 8.16 23.53 6.51
C ARG A 45 7.14 22.46 6.90
N ARG A 46 5.98 22.86 7.42
CA ARG A 46 4.92 21.92 7.80
C ARG A 46 4.42 21.12 6.59
N ALA A 47 4.19 21.78 5.46
CA ALA A 47 3.78 21.09 4.24
C ALA A 47 4.83 20.05 3.77
N CYS A 48 6.14 20.34 3.93
CA CYS A 48 7.19 19.38 3.64
C CYS A 48 7.19 18.18 4.61
N GLU A 49 6.98 18.42 5.91
CA GLU A 49 6.83 17.36 6.92
C GLU A 49 5.63 16.45 6.57
N ASP A 50 4.47 17.04 6.28
CA ASP A 50 3.26 16.32 5.88
C ASP A 50 3.45 15.52 4.56
N MET A 51 4.18 16.08 3.58
CA MET A 51 4.55 15.38 2.35
C MET A 51 5.40 14.14 2.65
N TYR A 52 6.42 14.26 3.50
CA TYR A 52 7.28 13.14 3.85
C TYR A 52 6.51 12.02 4.54
N ASP A 53 5.69 12.37 5.53
CA ASP A 53 4.86 11.39 6.26
C ASP A 53 3.91 10.65 5.30
N ALA A 54 3.27 11.38 4.38
CA ALA A 54 2.40 10.78 3.38
C ALA A 54 3.17 9.82 2.44
N VAL A 55 4.35 10.21 1.94
CA VAL A 55 5.21 9.33 1.12
C VAL A 55 5.59 8.07 1.90
N HIS A 56 5.99 8.23 3.16
CA HIS A 56 6.40 7.13 4.01
C HIS A 56 5.26 6.11 4.21
N LEU A 57 4.05 6.59 4.49
CA LEU A 57 2.85 5.76 4.59
C LEU A 57 2.54 5.05 3.28
N ILE A 58 2.62 5.74 2.14
CA ILE A 58 2.45 5.13 0.82
C ILE A 58 3.42 3.95 0.66
N LEU A 59 4.73 4.15 0.91
CA LEU A 59 5.72 3.10 0.68
C LEU A 59 5.56 1.92 1.64
N ILE A 60 5.33 2.14 2.94
CA ILE A 60 5.16 1.06 3.91
C ILE A 60 3.90 0.24 3.62
N HIS A 61 2.76 0.88 3.36
CA HIS A 61 1.53 0.14 3.12
C HIS A 61 1.54 -0.53 1.75
N THR A 62 2.17 0.08 0.74
CA THR A 62 2.42 -0.57 -0.57
C THR A 62 3.29 -1.81 -0.38
N TYR A 63 4.32 -1.74 0.49
CA TYR A 63 5.15 -2.89 0.82
C TYR A 63 4.31 -4.01 1.46
N GLN A 64 3.48 -3.68 2.45
CA GLN A 64 2.62 -4.65 3.12
C GLN A 64 1.63 -5.30 2.16
N LEU A 65 0.98 -4.51 1.30
CA LEU A 65 0.09 -4.99 0.24
C LEU A 65 0.83 -5.90 -0.75
N SER A 66 2.03 -5.48 -1.18
CA SER A 66 2.90 -6.26 -2.05
C SER A 66 3.21 -7.63 -1.44
N ARG A 67 3.55 -7.70 -0.14
CA ARG A 67 3.88 -8.96 0.54
C ARG A 67 2.71 -9.93 0.71
N ILE A 68 1.47 -9.45 0.65
CA ILE A 68 0.28 -10.31 0.64
C ILE A 68 0.21 -11.09 -0.68
N PHE A 69 0.42 -10.39 -1.80
CA PHE A 69 0.29 -10.96 -3.15
C PHE A 69 1.60 -11.45 -3.76
N TRP A 70 2.76 -11.00 -3.31
CA TRP A 70 4.10 -11.40 -3.77
C TRP A 70 5.05 -11.41 -2.57
N PRO A 71 5.00 -12.44 -1.73
CA PRO A 71 5.95 -12.56 -0.62
C PRO A 71 7.37 -12.66 -1.17
N ALA A 72 8.35 -12.07 -0.46
CA ALA A 72 9.76 -12.27 -0.77
C ALA A 72 10.10 -13.76 -0.78
N LYS A 73 11.09 -14.19 -1.57
CA LYS A 73 11.53 -15.59 -1.64
C LYS A 73 11.82 -16.12 -0.23
N CYS A 74 10.97 -17.01 0.29
CA CYS A 74 11.21 -17.63 1.59
C CYS A 74 11.60 -19.09 1.43
N CYS A 75 12.62 -19.49 2.19
CA CYS A 75 13.19 -20.82 2.24
C CYS A 75 12.39 -21.69 3.24
N GLY A 76 12.33 -22.99 3.02
CA GLY A 76 11.67 -23.93 3.94
C GLY A 76 10.14 -23.96 3.82
N GLU A 77 9.52 -24.80 4.64
CA GLU A 77 8.07 -25.11 4.56
C GLU A 77 7.20 -23.87 4.73
N GLN A 78 7.53 -23.01 5.70
CA GLN A 78 6.80 -21.76 5.94
C GLN A 78 6.85 -20.82 4.72
N GLY A 79 7.97 -20.78 4.00
CA GLY A 79 8.09 -19.98 2.79
C GLY A 79 7.23 -20.49 1.64
N LEU A 80 7.18 -21.81 1.48
CA LEU A 80 6.32 -22.45 0.49
C LEU A 80 4.84 -22.19 0.77
N GLU A 81 4.43 -22.24 2.04
CA GLU A 81 3.06 -21.93 2.43
C GLU A 81 2.65 -20.48 2.09
N LEU A 82 3.52 -19.51 2.39
CA LEU A 82 3.31 -18.11 2.02
C LEU A 82 3.17 -17.93 0.50
N CYS A 83 4.00 -18.60 -0.29
CA CYS A 83 3.93 -18.57 -1.75
C CYS A 83 2.63 -19.19 -2.27
N HIS A 84 2.22 -20.36 -1.78
CA HIS A 84 0.96 -21.00 -2.17
C HIS A 84 -0.25 -20.14 -1.82
N ARG A 85 -0.25 -19.53 -0.63
CA ARG A 85 -1.29 -18.58 -0.22
C ARG A 85 -1.37 -17.41 -1.18
N ALA A 86 -0.24 -16.77 -1.45
CA ALA A 86 -0.19 -15.62 -2.35
C ALA A 86 -0.67 -15.98 -3.76
N MET A 87 -0.28 -17.16 -4.28
CA MET A 87 -0.73 -17.65 -5.59
C MET A 87 -2.25 -17.80 -5.64
N ALA A 88 -2.84 -18.40 -4.61
CA ALA A 88 -4.28 -18.55 -4.53
C ALA A 88 -5.00 -17.20 -4.40
N LEU A 89 -4.49 -16.26 -3.58
CA LEU A 89 -5.03 -14.91 -3.50
C LEU A 89 -4.99 -14.19 -4.85
N ARG A 90 -3.86 -14.25 -5.57
CA ARG A 90 -3.75 -13.68 -6.92
C ARG A 90 -4.75 -14.33 -7.88
N GLY A 91 -4.99 -15.64 -7.77
CA GLY A 91 -5.96 -16.36 -8.58
C GLY A 91 -7.40 -15.89 -8.39
N GLU A 92 -7.80 -15.53 -7.16
CA GLU A 92 -9.17 -15.07 -6.87
C GLU A 92 -9.51 -13.72 -7.53
N ILE A 93 -8.50 -12.87 -7.73
CA ILE A 93 -8.65 -11.51 -8.30
C ILE A 93 -7.91 -11.34 -9.64
N ASN A 94 -7.48 -12.46 -10.25
CA ASN A 94 -6.77 -12.50 -11.54
C ASN A 94 -5.55 -11.58 -11.64
N LEU A 95 -4.78 -11.42 -10.54
CA LEU A 95 -3.55 -10.62 -10.58
C LEU A 95 -2.41 -11.38 -11.27
N PRO A 96 -1.62 -10.71 -12.12
CA PRO A 96 -0.49 -11.32 -12.79
C PRO A 96 0.64 -11.64 -11.80
N ASP A 97 1.37 -12.72 -12.05
CA ASP A 97 2.51 -13.09 -11.20
C ASP A 97 3.76 -12.21 -11.43
N LEU A 98 3.93 -11.72 -12.66
CA LEU A 98 5.10 -10.97 -13.10
C LEU A 98 4.70 -9.61 -13.66
N ASN A 99 5.66 -8.67 -13.71
CA ASN A 99 5.51 -7.34 -14.32
C ASN A 99 4.37 -6.51 -13.75
N HIS A 100 4.07 -6.65 -12.46
CA HIS A 100 3.14 -5.80 -11.75
C HIS A 100 3.90 -4.71 -10.98
N ALA A 101 3.43 -3.46 -11.02
CA ALA A 101 4.10 -2.33 -10.36
C ALA A 101 4.27 -2.54 -8.84
N LEU A 102 3.29 -3.21 -8.19
CA LEU A 102 3.40 -3.57 -6.77
C LEU A 102 4.40 -4.71 -6.49
N ARG A 103 4.85 -5.46 -7.49
CA ARG A 103 5.93 -6.45 -7.35
C ARG A 103 7.29 -5.77 -7.52
N ASN A 104 7.56 -4.81 -6.65
CA ASN A 104 8.73 -3.94 -6.70
C ASN A 104 9.77 -4.36 -5.67
N GLN A 105 10.97 -4.74 -6.12
CA GLN A 105 12.06 -5.12 -5.21
C GLN A 105 12.68 -3.93 -4.48
N ALA A 106 12.71 -2.75 -5.11
CA ALA A 106 13.18 -1.53 -4.45
C ALA A 106 12.30 -1.22 -3.23
N LEU A 107 10.98 -1.37 -3.37
CA LEU A 107 10.03 -1.21 -2.27
C LEU A 107 10.32 -2.14 -1.09
N TRP A 108 10.73 -3.38 -1.39
CA TRP A 108 11.07 -4.36 -0.35
C TRP A 108 12.39 -4.00 0.35
N ARG A 109 13.40 -3.57 -0.41
CA ARG A 109 14.68 -3.12 0.16
C ARG A 109 14.50 -1.87 1.01
N HIS A 110 13.73 -0.90 0.54
CA HIS A 110 13.42 0.31 1.30
C HIS A 110 12.75 0.00 2.65
N ALA A 111 11.76 -0.90 2.66
CA ALA A 111 11.12 -1.34 3.89
C ALA A 111 12.10 -2.06 4.86
N ASP A 112 13.00 -2.88 4.33
CA ASP A 112 14.05 -3.52 5.13
C ASP A 112 14.99 -2.45 5.73
N GLU A 113 15.45 -1.48 4.95
CA GLU A 113 16.32 -0.38 5.42
C GLU A 113 15.64 0.46 6.51
N LEU A 114 14.35 0.73 6.37
CA LEU A 114 13.55 1.39 7.41
C LEU A 114 13.45 0.55 8.69
N ASP A 115 13.18 -0.76 8.62
CA ASP A 115 13.09 -1.63 9.81
C ASP A 115 14.44 -1.72 10.54
N HIS A 116 15.55 -1.75 9.80
CA HIS A 116 16.90 -1.69 10.39
C HIS A 116 17.19 -0.35 11.05
N SER A 117 16.69 0.76 10.49
CA SER A 117 16.84 2.10 11.09
C SER A 117 16.08 2.23 12.42
N VAL A 118 14.95 1.53 12.58
CA VAL A 118 14.13 1.55 13.81
C VAL A 118 14.66 0.60 14.89
N ARG A 119 15.26 -0.53 14.49
CA ARG A 119 15.79 -1.54 15.43
C ARG A 119 17.13 -1.18 16.06
N ASP A 120 17.94 -0.37 15.40
CA ASP A 120 19.25 0.04 15.91
C ASP A 120 19.05 1.11 17.01
N ASN A 121 18.90 0.69 18.27
CA ASN A 121 18.72 1.57 19.46
C ASN A 121 19.92 2.51 19.76
N SER A 122 20.85 2.68 18.82
CA SER A 122 21.99 3.58 18.96
C SER A 122 21.58 5.03 18.65
N ASN A 123 22.19 6.00 19.36
CA ASN A 123 21.98 7.44 19.13
C ASN A 123 22.23 7.90 17.67
N ASN A 124 22.85 7.06 16.84
CA ASN A 124 23.05 7.30 15.41
C ASN A 124 21.80 7.00 14.57
N ALA A 125 20.96 6.05 14.97
CA ALA A 125 19.76 5.70 14.23
C ALA A 125 18.68 6.78 14.31
N MET A 126 18.49 7.36 15.50
CA MET A 126 17.62 8.54 15.69
C MET A 126 18.12 9.75 14.90
N ARG A 127 19.45 9.92 14.77
CA ARG A 127 20.04 10.97 13.92
C ARG A 127 19.86 10.70 12.43
N ARG A 128 19.94 9.46 11.98
CA ARG A 128 19.63 9.08 10.59
C ARG A 128 18.15 9.25 10.29
N TYR A 129 17.27 8.80 11.19
CA TYR A 129 15.83 9.06 11.15
C TYR A 129 15.54 10.57 11.05
N ASN A 130 16.15 11.39 11.89
CA ASN A 130 16.02 12.85 11.82
C ASN A 130 16.68 13.47 10.57
N ALA A 131 17.67 12.81 9.95
CA ALA A 131 18.24 13.22 8.67
C ALA A 131 17.37 12.78 7.47
N HIS A 132 16.61 11.69 7.61
CA HIS A 132 15.55 11.31 6.67
C HIS A 132 14.39 12.32 6.71
N HIS A 133 14.13 12.92 7.89
CA HIS A 133 13.22 14.06 8.11
C HIS A 133 13.76 15.43 7.62
N LEU A 134 14.98 15.50 7.05
CA LEU A 134 15.47 16.71 6.35
C LEU A 134 15.07 16.69 4.86
N THR A 135 13.93 16.08 4.56
CA THR A 135 13.30 16.11 3.25
C THR A 135 12.67 17.48 3.05
N SER A 136 13.33 18.32 2.27
CA SER A 136 12.72 19.52 1.70
C SER A 136 12.85 19.49 0.18
N PHE A 137 12.13 20.38 -0.47
CA PHE A 137 12.19 20.58 -1.91
C PHE A 137 13.63 20.77 -2.39
N ASN A 138 13.90 20.23 -3.58
CA ASN A 138 15.14 20.50 -4.32
C ASN A 138 15.39 22.03 -4.47
N GLN A 139 14.33 22.84 -4.51
CA GLN A 139 14.41 24.31 -4.60
C GLN A 139 14.59 25.05 -3.25
N VAL A 140 14.42 24.40 -2.10
CA VAL A 140 14.61 25.02 -0.76
C VAL A 140 15.99 24.66 -0.20
N VAL A 141 16.52 23.49 -0.53
CA VAL A 141 17.90 23.11 -0.20
C VAL A 141 18.85 23.55 -1.32
N THR A 142 18.94 24.86 -1.57
CA THR A 142 19.77 25.41 -2.66
C THR A 142 21.29 25.30 -2.44
N TRP A 143 21.72 24.73 -1.31
CA TRP A 143 23.12 24.65 -0.88
C TRP A 143 23.67 23.21 -0.84
N MET A 144 22.85 22.19 -1.12
CA MET A 144 23.29 20.80 -1.20
C MET A 144 23.05 20.29 -2.61
N ASP A 145 24.07 19.68 -3.20
CA ASP A 145 23.93 18.98 -4.48
C ASP A 145 22.90 17.85 -4.35
N ASN A 146 22.16 17.56 -5.42
CA ASN A 146 21.18 16.46 -5.45
C ASN A 146 21.79 15.11 -5.03
N GLU A 147 23.07 14.92 -5.31
CA GLU A 147 23.85 13.73 -4.95
C GLU A 147 24.14 13.63 -3.43
N ALA A 148 24.01 14.73 -2.68
CA ALA A 148 24.19 14.80 -1.24
C ALA A 148 22.86 14.62 -0.46
N MET A 149 21.70 14.71 -1.13
CA MET A 149 20.40 14.56 -0.50
C MET A 149 20.06 13.08 -0.31
N PHE A 150 19.86 12.64 0.93
CA PHE A 150 19.52 11.24 1.24
C PHE A 150 18.13 10.83 0.71
N CYS A 151 17.20 11.77 0.62
CA CYS A 151 15.90 11.56 0.01
C CYS A 151 15.27 12.90 -0.42
N TRP A 152 14.45 12.87 -1.46
CA TRP A 152 13.72 14.03 -1.96
C TRP A 152 12.48 13.61 -2.73
N LEU A 153 11.53 14.53 -2.86
CA LEU A 153 10.32 14.36 -3.67
C LEU A 153 10.27 15.49 -4.70
N GLU A 154 10.01 15.14 -5.95
CA GLU A 154 9.59 16.08 -7.00
C GLU A 154 8.06 16.06 -7.11
N PRO A 155 7.34 17.09 -6.63
CA PRO A 155 5.88 17.02 -6.57
C PRO A 155 5.17 17.09 -7.90
N ALA A 156 5.79 17.68 -8.92
CA ALA A 156 5.17 17.72 -10.24
C ALA A 156 5.04 16.31 -10.84
N SER A 157 6.07 15.47 -10.70
CA SER A 157 6.08 14.10 -11.19
C SER A 157 5.69 13.06 -10.15
N LYS A 158 5.55 13.46 -8.87
CA LYS A 158 5.43 12.57 -7.71
C LYS A 158 6.52 11.49 -7.69
N THR A 159 7.73 11.87 -8.08
CA THR A 159 8.91 10.99 -8.03
C THR A 159 9.58 11.19 -6.70
N PHE A 160 9.55 10.15 -5.87
CA PHE A 160 10.31 10.13 -4.63
C PHE A 160 11.62 9.39 -4.84
N VAL A 161 12.71 9.95 -4.36
CA VAL A 161 14.03 9.33 -4.40
C VAL A 161 14.48 9.10 -2.97
N PHE A 162 14.94 7.89 -2.69
CA PHE A 162 15.58 7.52 -1.44
C PHE A 162 16.91 6.86 -1.77
N HIS A 163 18.00 7.49 -1.35
CA HIS A 163 19.36 7.06 -1.69
C HIS A 163 19.55 7.00 -3.21
N THR A 164 19.68 5.81 -3.79
CA THR A 164 19.77 5.58 -5.25
C THR A 164 18.51 4.96 -5.85
N GLU A 165 17.46 4.78 -5.05
CA GLU A 165 16.19 4.19 -5.48
C GLU A 165 15.16 5.27 -5.79
N GLU A 166 14.54 5.17 -6.97
CA GLU A 166 13.48 6.05 -7.40
C GLU A 166 12.13 5.32 -7.36
N PHE A 167 11.13 6.01 -6.82
CA PHE A 167 9.76 5.55 -6.67
C PHE A 167 8.84 6.48 -7.43
N ASN A 168 8.18 5.94 -8.47
CA ASN A 168 7.08 6.62 -9.14
C ASN A 168 5.80 6.43 -8.31
N LEU A 169 5.47 7.40 -7.46
CA LEU A 169 4.33 7.28 -6.56
C LEU A 169 3.00 7.29 -7.32
N ALA A 170 2.92 8.00 -8.45
CA ALA A 170 1.71 7.99 -9.28
C ALA A 170 1.43 6.58 -9.84
N GLU A 171 2.44 5.92 -10.39
CA GLU A 171 2.31 4.54 -10.89
C GLU A 171 1.94 3.55 -9.78
N LEU A 172 2.53 3.71 -8.59
CA LEU A 172 2.18 2.87 -7.43
C LEU A 172 0.73 3.09 -7.02
N LEU A 173 0.28 4.34 -6.87
CA LEU A 173 -1.09 4.68 -6.49
C LEU A 173 -2.12 4.15 -7.51
N ASP A 174 -1.83 4.27 -8.81
CA ASP A 174 -2.68 3.74 -9.88
C ASP A 174 -2.80 2.21 -9.79
N ALA A 175 -1.68 1.52 -9.57
CA ALA A 175 -1.66 0.07 -9.40
C ALA A 175 -2.41 -0.39 -8.14
N VAL A 176 -2.28 0.35 -7.03
CA VAL A 176 -3.07 0.09 -5.81
C VAL A 176 -4.55 0.29 -6.06
N HIS A 177 -4.94 1.34 -6.78
CA HIS A 177 -6.35 1.60 -7.08
C HIS A 177 -6.98 0.47 -7.90
N GLN A 178 -6.25 -0.04 -8.91
CA GLN A 178 -6.69 -1.20 -9.69
C GLN A 178 -6.87 -2.44 -8.81
N VAL A 179 -5.89 -2.76 -7.97
CA VAL A 179 -5.95 -3.89 -7.03
C VAL A 179 -7.12 -3.74 -6.04
N GLN A 180 -7.32 -2.54 -5.51
CA GLN A 180 -8.42 -2.24 -4.58
C GLN A 180 -9.78 -2.51 -5.22
N GLN A 181 -9.98 -2.10 -6.48
CA GLN A 181 -11.22 -2.34 -7.21
C GLN A 181 -11.50 -3.84 -7.38
N GLU A 182 -10.48 -4.63 -7.72
CA GLU A 182 -10.61 -6.09 -7.86
C GLU A 182 -10.91 -6.77 -6.51
N ILE A 183 -10.25 -6.35 -5.43
CA ILE A 183 -10.53 -6.83 -4.06
C ILE A 183 -11.98 -6.51 -3.67
N GLN A 184 -12.42 -5.27 -3.87
CA GLN A 184 -13.79 -4.86 -3.54
C GLN A 184 -14.83 -5.63 -4.35
N HIS A 185 -14.56 -5.88 -5.64
CA HIS A 185 -15.42 -6.71 -6.49
C HIS A 185 -15.52 -8.14 -5.98
N TYR A 186 -14.38 -8.74 -5.63
CA TYR A 186 -14.34 -10.06 -5.00
C TYR A 186 -15.14 -10.10 -3.71
N LEU A 187 -14.89 -9.17 -2.79
CA LEU A 187 -15.58 -9.11 -1.50
C LEU A 187 -17.09 -8.91 -1.66
N LYS A 188 -17.53 -8.05 -2.58
CA LYS A 188 -18.96 -7.88 -2.89
C LYS A 188 -19.61 -9.17 -3.36
N LYS A 189 -18.94 -9.95 -4.23
CA LYS A 189 -19.45 -11.27 -4.65
C LYS A 189 -19.59 -12.24 -3.49
N GLN A 190 -18.65 -12.25 -2.54
CA GLN A 190 -18.73 -13.12 -1.35
C GLN A 190 -19.86 -12.74 -0.39
N HIS A 191 -20.27 -11.46 -0.35
CA HIS A 191 -21.38 -10.98 0.48
C HIS A 191 -22.75 -11.11 -0.20
N GLN A 192 -22.82 -11.43 -1.50
CA GLN A 192 -24.10 -11.76 -2.13
C GLN A 192 -24.55 -13.15 -1.67
N PRO A 193 -25.68 -13.28 -0.94
CA PRO A 193 -26.23 -14.58 -0.66
C PRO A 193 -26.55 -15.24 -2.00
N ASN A 194 -26.07 -16.47 -2.21
CA ASN A 194 -26.38 -17.28 -3.39
C ASN A 194 -27.90 -17.30 -3.63
N LEU A 195 -28.40 -16.43 -4.51
CA LEU A 195 -29.79 -16.41 -4.98
C LEU A 195 -30.13 -17.68 -5.80
N SER A 196 -29.16 -18.57 -6.03
CA SER A 196 -29.27 -19.79 -6.84
C SER A 196 -29.61 -21.06 -6.04
N LEU A 197 -29.77 -21.01 -4.71
CA LEU A 197 -30.16 -22.18 -3.90
C LEU A 197 -31.62 -22.19 -3.42
N ALA A 198 -32.45 -21.24 -3.85
CA ALA A 198 -33.90 -21.35 -3.66
C ALA A 198 -34.50 -22.31 -4.71
N ARG A 199 -34.29 -23.63 -4.55
CA ARG A 199 -35.27 -24.59 -5.06
C ARG A 199 -36.57 -24.31 -4.30
N PRO A 200 -37.69 -24.01 -4.97
CA PRO A 200 -38.96 -23.92 -4.27
C PRO A 200 -39.31 -25.35 -3.83
N ALA A 201 -39.10 -25.64 -2.55
CA ALA A 201 -39.69 -26.81 -1.91
C ALA A 201 -41.21 -26.56 -1.84
N PHE A 202 -41.90 -26.82 -2.94
CA PHE A 202 -43.36 -26.99 -2.95
C PHE A 202 -43.69 -28.24 -2.14
N TYR A 203 -43.84 -28.07 -0.82
CA TYR A 203 -44.65 -28.99 -0.03
C TYR A 203 -46.07 -28.41 0.02
N GLN A 204 -46.93 -28.91 -0.88
CA GLN A 204 -48.37 -28.76 -0.73
C GLN A 204 -48.81 -29.55 0.51
N TYR A 205 -49.05 -28.86 1.61
CA TYR A 205 -49.71 -29.44 2.77
C TYR A 205 -51.23 -29.31 2.57
N GLN A 206 -51.88 -30.35 2.05
CA GLN A 206 -53.34 -30.44 2.03
C GLN A 206 -53.85 -30.71 3.45
N LYS A 207 -54.47 -29.71 4.07
CA LYS A 207 -55.28 -29.87 5.28
C LYS A 207 -56.65 -30.40 4.86
N GLN A 208 -56.87 -31.70 4.94
CA GLN A 208 -58.23 -32.27 4.93
C GLN A 208 -58.80 -32.13 6.35
N TRP A 209 -59.81 -31.28 6.51
CA TRP A 209 -60.69 -31.32 7.69
C TRP A 209 -61.91 -32.15 7.34
N ALA A 210 -62.14 -33.20 8.12
CA ALA A 210 -63.38 -33.96 8.14
C ALA A 210 -64.45 -33.15 8.87
N ASN A 211 -65.58 -32.93 8.20
CA ASN A 211 -66.97 -33.17 8.65
C ASN A 211 -67.94 -32.62 7.60
#